data_AF-A0AAU9UQG9-F1
#
_entry.id   AF-A0AAU9UQG9-F1
#
_cell.length_a   1.000
_cell.length_b   1.000
_cell.length_c   1.000
_cell.angle_alpha   90.00
_cell.angle_beta   90.00
_cell.angle_gamma   90.00
#
_symmetry.space_group_name_H-M   'P 1'
#
loop_
_entity.id
_entity.type
_entity.pdbx_description
1 polymer ?
#
loop_
_entity_poly.entity_id
_entity_poly.type
_entity_poly.pdbx_seq_one_letter_code
_entity_poly.pdbx_strand_id
1 'polypeptide(L)'
;MLPYFHAAGHYQYAKYGQIYLQSMANLELIMDPVEYDEFTKEGYFTIRRSDKAWAGVWSDMSIETTLNRFFGTDLTHGRGVDPSVVTRYLIAMPSALKIMECLENYCDVVSSNSEQHVDLFKNRMTKDDKGIRSFLFWLQERKPFENRTSLLSLSTGIIGGPTTNCHMAVEMGLKGMTTMIDKDADKVPFSKVFKVKTLAAAKDGMHIGDDFVSVDTFLLIQRISAFFHGNEKLTRKALSFVTVSYKFI
;
A
#
# COMPACT_ATOMS: atom_id res chain seq x y z
N MET A 1 3.31 -0.37 -12.65
CA MET A 1 3.00 -1.35 -11.56
C MET A 1 3.03 -2.80 -12.02
N LEU A 2 2.48 -3.13 -13.20
CA LEU A 2 2.36 -4.52 -13.68
C LEU A 2 3.64 -5.38 -13.60
N PRO A 3 4.84 -4.90 -13.99
CA PRO A 3 6.06 -5.70 -13.84
C PRO A 3 6.33 -6.12 -12.38
N TYR A 4 6.01 -5.25 -11.42
CA TYR A 4 6.21 -5.55 -10.01
C TYR A 4 5.24 -6.62 -9.51
N PHE A 5 4.00 -6.68 -9.99
CA PHE A 5 3.08 -7.76 -9.62
C PHE A 5 3.58 -9.13 -10.09
N HIS A 6 4.17 -9.20 -11.29
CA HIS A 6 4.83 -10.40 -11.79
C HIS A 6 6.02 -10.79 -10.93
N ALA A 7 6.94 -9.84 -10.69
CA ALA A 7 8.15 -10.10 -9.94
C ALA A 7 7.89 -10.45 -8.47
N ALA A 8 6.86 -9.87 -7.85
CA ALA A 8 6.45 -10.19 -6.48
C ALA A 8 5.67 -11.53 -6.38
N GLY A 9 5.21 -12.06 -7.51
CA GLY A 9 4.37 -13.26 -7.55
C GLY A 9 2.90 -13.00 -7.17
N HIS A 10 2.44 -11.76 -7.27
CA HIS A 10 1.03 -11.38 -7.13
C HIS A 10 0.28 -11.64 -8.43
N TYR A 11 0.18 -12.92 -8.80
CA TYR A 11 -0.25 -13.35 -10.13
C TYR A 11 -1.67 -12.90 -10.50
N GLN A 12 -2.60 -12.86 -9.53
CA GLN A 12 -3.96 -12.37 -9.80
C GLN A 12 -3.97 -10.88 -10.16
N TYR A 13 -3.23 -10.05 -9.42
CA TYR A 13 -3.10 -8.63 -9.76
C TYR A 13 -2.36 -8.41 -11.09
N ALA A 14 -1.35 -9.23 -11.38
CA ALA A 14 -0.69 -9.23 -12.68
C ALA A 14 -1.68 -9.58 -13.81
N LYS A 15 -2.47 -10.66 -13.66
CA LYS A 15 -3.47 -11.10 -14.64
C LYS A 15 -4.54 -10.04 -14.88
N TYR A 16 -5.28 -9.69 -13.83
CA TYR A 16 -6.42 -8.79 -13.94
C TYR A 16 -5.99 -7.35 -14.23
N GLY A 17 -4.82 -6.93 -13.75
CA GLY A 17 -4.27 -5.63 -14.09
C GLY A 17 -3.99 -5.50 -15.60
N GLN A 18 -3.53 -6.57 -16.27
CA GLN A 18 -3.36 -6.55 -17.73
C GLN A 18 -4.68 -6.53 -18.47
N ILE A 19 -5.64 -7.36 -18.05
CA ILE A 19 -6.98 -7.38 -18.66
C ILE A 19 -7.62 -5.99 -18.52
N TYR A 20 -7.58 -5.41 -17.33
CA TYR A 20 -8.09 -4.07 -17.07
C TYR A 20 -7.43 -3.04 -18.00
N LEU A 21 -6.10 -3.06 -18.11
CA LEU A 21 -5.38 -2.13 -18.98
C LEU A 21 -5.78 -2.29 -20.45
N GLN A 22 -5.94 -3.53 -20.93
CA GLN A 22 -6.40 -3.83 -22.28
C GLN A 22 -7.84 -3.38 -22.52
N SER A 23 -8.75 -3.64 -21.59
CA SER A 23 -10.13 -3.17 -21.65
C SER A 23 -10.21 -1.65 -21.66
N MET A 24 -9.39 -0.97 -20.86
CA MET A 24 -9.32 0.48 -20.83
C MET A 24 -8.70 1.07 -22.10
N ALA A 25 -7.72 0.40 -22.71
CA ALA A 25 -7.15 0.81 -23.99
C ALA A 25 -8.15 0.66 -25.15
N ASN A 26 -9.03 -0.34 -25.07
CA ASN A 26 -10.08 -0.60 -26.04
C ASN A 26 -11.45 -0.09 -25.60
N LEU A 27 -11.50 0.85 -24.64
CA LEU A 27 -12.75 1.27 -24.01
C LEU A 27 -13.76 1.80 -25.03
N GLU A 28 -13.29 2.57 -26.02
CA GLU A 28 -14.10 3.11 -27.14
C GLU A 28 -14.80 2.02 -27.96
N LEU A 29 -14.20 0.83 -28.06
CA LEU A 29 -14.75 -0.29 -28.82
C LEU A 29 -15.74 -1.14 -28.01
N ILE A 30 -15.65 -1.08 -26.69
CA ILE A 30 -16.40 -1.95 -25.76
C ILE A 30 -17.60 -1.23 -25.14
N MET A 31 -17.48 0.09 -24.93
CA MET A 31 -18.51 0.94 -24.34
C MET A 31 -19.42 1.51 -25.43
N ASP A 32 -20.66 1.85 -25.07
CA ASP A 32 -21.54 2.58 -25.99
C ASP A 32 -20.92 3.94 -26.38
N PRO A 33 -20.99 4.38 -27.65
CA PRO A 33 -20.36 5.62 -28.07
C PRO A 33 -20.82 6.87 -27.29
N VAL A 34 -22.08 6.91 -26.87
CA VAL A 34 -22.61 8.04 -26.08
C VAL A 34 -22.02 8.02 -24.68
N GLU A 35 -22.04 6.85 -24.02
CA GLU A 35 -21.44 6.69 -22.69
C GLU A 35 -19.93 6.94 -22.71
N TYR A 36 -19.23 6.55 -23.77
CA TYR A 36 -17.80 6.79 -23.93
C TYR A 36 -17.48 8.29 -24.03
N ASP A 37 -18.26 9.04 -24.81
CA ASP A 37 -18.11 10.49 -24.92
C ASP A 37 -18.42 11.18 -23.59
N GLU A 38 -19.51 10.79 -22.92
CA GLU A 38 -19.85 11.29 -21.59
C GLU A 38 -18.76 10.98 -20.55
N PHE A 39 -18.20 9.78 -20.58
CA PHE A 39 -17.12 9.36 -19.68
C PHE A 39 -15.83 10.12 -19.97
N THR A 40 -15.38 10.20 -21.22
CA THR A 40 -14.05 10.73 -21.56
C THR A 40 -14.01 12.25 -21.75
N LYS A 41 -15.03 12.85 -22.34
CA LYS A 41 -15.08 14.28 -22.69
C LYS A 41 -15.82 15.08 -21.63
N GLU A 42 -16.97 14.59 -21.18
CA GLU A 42 -17.82 15.30 -20.22
C GLU A 42 -17.46 14.99 -18.75
N GLY A 43 -16.61 13.99 -18.52
CA GLY A 43 -16.06 13.68 -17.20
C GLY A 43 -17.04 12.99 -16.24
N TYR A 44 -18.03 12.26 -16.77
CA TYR A 44 -19.13 11.65 -16.00
C TYR A 44 -18.69 10.49 -15.06
N PHE A 45 -17.39 10.22 -14.95
CA PHE A 45 -16.81 9.35 -13.93
C PHE A 45 -16.50 10.07 -12.61
N THR A 46 -16.57 11.40 -12.60
CA THR A 46 -16.35 12.21 -11.39
C THR A 46 -17.58 13.03 -11.04
N ILE A 47 -17.88 13.08 -9.75
CA ILE A 47 -18.91 13.93 -9.16
C ILE A 47 -18.20 15.13 -8.53
N ARG A 48 -18.71 16.32 -8.81
CA ARG A 48 -18.17 17.59 -8.29
C ARG A 48 -19.25 18.35 -7.53
N ARG A 49 -18.96 18.72 -6.29
CA ARG A 49 -19.88 19.49 -5.41
C ARG A 49 -19.65 20.99 -5.42
N SER A 50 -18.53 21.46 -5.96
CA SER A 50 -18.18 22.87 -6.01
C SER A 50 -17.47 23.17 -7.32
N ASP A 51 -17.60 24.38 -7.84
CA ASP A 51 -16.99 24.77 -9.12
C ASP A 51 -15.45 25.00 -9.04
N LYS A 52 -14.79 24.45 -8.02
CA LYS A 52 -13.35 24.56 -7.83
C LYS A 52 -12.60 23.63 -8.81
N ALA A 53 -11.42 24.05 -9.22
CA ALA A 53 -10.51 23.20 -9.99
C ALA A 53 -10.13 21.94 -9.19
N TRP A 54 -10.09 20.79 -9.88
CA TRP A 54 -9.77 19.47 -9.30
C TRP A 54 -10.65 19.03 -8.13
N ALA A 55 -11.87 19.56 -8.01
CA ALA A 55 -12.83 19.16 -6.99
C ALA A 55 -13.69 17.93 -7.38
N GLY A 56 -13.34 17.24 -8.47
CA GLY A 56 -14.00 16.03 -8.92
C GLY A 56 -13.54 14.82 -8.11
N VAL A 57 -14.48 14.10 -7.52
CA VAL A 57 -14.25 12.85 -6.78
C VAL A 57 -14.91 11.73 -7.57
N TRP A 58 -14.29 10.56 -7.65
CA TRP A 58 -14.89 9.42 -8.36
C TRP A 58 -16.27 9.09 -7.78
N SER A 59 -17.19 8.64 -8.63
CA SER A 59 -18.57 8.35 -8.23
C SER A 59 -18.65 7.35 -7.06
N ASP A 60 -17.86 6.29 -7.10
CA ASP A 60 -17.76 5.28 -6.03
C ASP A 60 -17.28 5.89 -4.71
N MET A 61 -16.18 6.64 -4.75
CA MET A 61 -15.67 7.37 -3.58
C MET A 61 -16.69 8.38 -3.03
N SER A 62 -17.48 9.00 -3.91
CA SER A 62 -18.55 9.92 -3.51
C SER A 62 -19.69 9.18 -2.81
N ILE A 63 -20.04 7.99 -3.28
CA ILE A 63 -21.02 7.08 -2.63
C ILE A 63 -20.49 6.68 -1.26
N GLU A 64 -19.23 6.27 -1.14
CA GLU A 64 -18.64 5.87 0.14
C GLU A 64 -18.61 7.04 1.15
N THR A 65 -18.08 8.19 0.73
CA THR A 65 -17.92 9.36 1.62
C THR A 65 -19.24 10.05 1.96
N THR A 66 -20.31 9.80 1.19
CA THR A 66 -21.62 10.45 1.38
C THR A 66 -22.66 9.49 1.89
N LEU A 67 -22.98 8.46 1.11
CA LEU A 67 -24.03 7.50 1.44
C LEU A 67 -23.55 6.55 2.54
N ASN A 68 -22.34 5.99 2.42
CA ASN A 68 -21.83 5.05 3.42
C ASN A 68 -21.38 5.74 4.72
N ARG A 69 -21.09 7.05 4.71
CA ARG A 69 -20.82 7.83 5.93
C ARG A 69 -21.98 7.75 6.94
N PHE A 70 -23.22 7.76 6.47
CA PHE A 70 -24.41 7.74 7.35
C PHE A 70 -24.81 6.34 7.82
N PHE A 71 -24.42 5.29 7.09
CA PHE A 71 -24.77 3.92 7.44
C PHE A 71 -23.65 3.11 8.07
N GLY A 72 -22.40 3.52 7.89
CA GLY A 72 -21.27 2.62 8.03
C GLY A 72 -21.20 1.62 6.87
N THR A 73 -20.13 0.85 6.81
CA THR A 73 -19.86 -0.13 5.74
C THR A 73 -20.76 -1.38 5.80
N ASP A 74 -21.69 -1.46 6.76
CA ASP A 74 -22.43 -2.68 7.11
C ASP A 74 -23.82 -2.82 6.46
N LEU A 75 -24.08 -2.04 5.40
CA LEU A 75 -25.25 -2.18 4.52
C LEU A 75 -25.37 -3.56 3.83
N THR A 76 -24.40 -4.43 4.04
CA THR A 76 -24.34 -5.78 3.47
C THR A 76 -24.54 -6.88 4.52
N HIS A 77 -24.37 -6.59 5.82
CA HIS A 77 -24.40 -7.59 6.88
C HIS A 77 -25.09 -7.06 8.14
N GLY A 78 -26.27 -7.62 8.47
CA GLY A 78 -26.99 -7.29 9.70
C GLY A 78 -28.40 -7.87 9.74
N ARG A 79 -28.93 -8.12 10.94
CA ARG A 79 -30.36 -8.48 11.11
C ARG A 79 -31.21 -7.27 10.73
N GLY A 80 -32.04 -7.40 9.68
CA GLY A 80 -32.96 -6.35 9.23
C GLY A 80 -32.59 -5.64 7.92
N VAL A 81 -31.50 -6.05 7.25
CA VAL A 81 -31.12 -5.53 5.92
C VAL A 81 -31.81 -6.36 4.83
N ASP A 82 -33.12 -6.18 4.68
CA ASP A 82 -33.87 -6.74 3.57
C ASP A 82 -33.66 -5.89 2.30
N PRO A 83 -33.58 -6.48 1.08
CA PRO A 83 -33.45 -5.73 -0.16
C PRO A 83 -34.45 -4.57 -0.28
N SER A 84 -35.69 -4.74 0.19
CA SER A 84 -36.71 -3.70 0.18
C SER A 84 -36.41 -2.51 1.10
N VAL A 85 -35.64 -2.71 2.16
CA VAL A 85 -35.18 -1.65 3.07
C VAL A 85 -34.04 -0.88 2.41
N VAL A 86 -33.10 -1.59 1.78
CA VAL A 86 -31.98 -0.98 1.03
C VAL A 86 -32.51 -0.14 -0.13
N THR A 87 -33.46 -0.66 -0.93
CA THR A 87 -34.05 0.08 -2.04
C THR A 87 -34.79 1.33 -1.58
N ARG A 88 -35.63 1.24 -0.54
CA ARG A 88 -36.33 2.42 0.01
C ARG A 88 -35.35 3.49 0.45
N TYR A 89 -34.24 3.11 1.07
CA TYR A 89 -33.23 4.07 1.49
C TYR A 89 -32.49 4.70 0.32
N LEU A 90 -32.03 3.91 -0.66
CA LEU A 90 -31.36 4.43 -1.85
C LEU A 90 -32.21 5.48 -2.57
N ILE A 91 -33.53 5.28 -2.61
CA ILE A 91 -34.48 6.22 -3.21
C ILE A 91 -34.75 7.43 -2.31
N ALA A 92 -34.87 7.23 -0.99
CA ALA A 92 -35.22 8.30 -0.05
C ALA A 92 -34.04 9.21 0.32
N MET A 93 -32.81 8.71 0.27
CA MET A 93 -31.63 9.45 0.73
C MET A 93 -31.32 10.73 -0.01
N PRO A 94 -31.39 10.78 -1.35
CA PRO A 94 -31.19 12.03 -2.07
C PRO A 94 -32.12 13.13 -1.55
N SER A 95 -33.38 12.78 -1.24
CA SER A 95 -34.34 13.71 -0.65
C SER A 95 -34.00 14.07 0.80
N ALA A 96 -33.60 13.09 1.62
CA ALA A 96 -33.20 13.33 3.01
C ALA A 96 -31.95 14.21 3.12
N LEU A 97 -30.94 13.99 2.27
CA LEU A 97 -29.72 14.80 2.19
C LEU A 97 -30.06 16.27 1.89
N LYS A 98 -30.99 16.51 0.97
CA LYS A 98 -31.41 17.87 0.64
C LYS A 98 -32.12 18.56 1.81
N ILE A 99 -32.95 17.83 2.56
CA ILE A 99 -33.60 18.36 3.77
C ILE A 99 -32.55 18.68 4.84
N MET A 100 -31.57 17.78 5.04
CA MET A 100 -30.47 18.00 5.99
C MET A 100 -29.62 19.21 5.59
N GLU A 101 -29.27 19.36 4.32
CA GLU A 101 -28.55 20.53 3.81
C GLU A 101 -29.34 21.84 4.03
N CYS A 102 -30.65 21.83 3.79
CA CYS A 102 -31.51 22.97 4.11
C CYS A 102 -31.57 23.28 5.61
N LEU A 103 -31.62 22.26 6.48
CA LEU A 103 -31.60 22.43 7.93
C LEU A 103 -30.25 22.96 8.42
N GLU A 104 -29.15 22.47 7.88
CA GLU A 104 -27.79 22.96 8.16
C GLU A 104 -27.66 24.44 7.81
N ASN A 105 -28.11 24.82 6.61
CA ASN A 105 -28.12 26.21 6.17
C ASN A 105 -29.05 27.09 7.03
N TYR A 106 -30.21 26.57 7.44
CA TYR A 106 -31.15 27.30 8.31
C TYR A 106 -30.61 27.52 9.71
N CYS A 107 -29.97 26.50 10.29
CA CYS A 107 -29.39 26.56 11.63
C CYS A 107 -28.03 27.26 11.65
N ASP A 108 -27.47 27.62 10.49
CA ASP A 108 -26.08 28.08 10.33
C ASP A 108 -25.07 27.08 10.95
N VAL A 109 -25.39 25.80 10.84
CA VAL A 109 -24.56 24.69 11.34
C VAL A 109 -24.18 23.84 10.13
N VAL A 110 -22.92 23.82 9.77
CA VAL A 110 -22.43 22.95 8.68
C VAL A 110 -21.94 21.64 9.28
N SER A 111 -22.53 20.50 8.90
CA SER A 111 -22.06 19.16 9.30
C SER A 111 -20.83 18.71 8.48
N SER A 112 -19.90 19.63 8.28
CA SER A 112 -18.61 19.29 7.72
C SER A 112 -17.86 18.43 8.72
N ASN A 113 -17.33 17.29 8.29
CA ASN A 113 -16.09 16.87 8.90
C ASN A 113 -15.11 18.02 8.62
N SER A 114 -14.61 18.66 9.68
CA SER A 114 -13.52 19.62 9.61
C SER A 114 -12.26 18.87 9.17
N GLU A 115 -12.26 18.44 7.93
CA GLU A 115 -11.17 17.77 7.26
C GLU A 115 -10.50 18.82 6.37
N GLN A 116 -9.85 19.80 7.01
CA GLN A 116 -8.47 19.95 6.59
C GLN A 116 -7.82 18.60 6.89
N HIS A 117 -7.33 17.93 5.83
CA HIS A 117 -6.61 16.68 5.97
C HIS A 117 -5.66 16.80 7.17
N VAL A 118 -5.64 15.83 8.08
CA VAL A 118 -4.93 15.99 9.37
C VAL A 118 -3.48 16.45 9.15
N ASP A 119 -2.87 16.04 8.04
CA ASP A 119 -1.50 16.41 7.67
C ASP A 119 -1.32 17.89 7.24
N LEU A 120 -2.38 18.58 6.85
CA LEU A 120 -2.36 20.00 6.47
C LEU A 120 -2.48 20.95 7.67
N PHE A 121 -2.72 20.44 8.89
CA PHE A 121 -2.69 21.29 10.08
C PHE A 121 -1.29 21.85 10.29
N LYS A 122 -1.19 23.16 10.58
CA LYS A 122 0.11 23.83 10.86
C LYS A 122 0.99 23.08 11.85
N ASN A 123 0.38 22.48 12.88
CA ASN A 123 1.10 21.68 13.88
C ASN A 123 1.72 20.41 13.27
N ARG A 124 1.00 19.71 12.37
CA ARG A 124 1.50 18.54 11.64
C ARG A 124 2.58 18.94 10.66
N MET A 125 2.35 19.95 9.84
CA MET A 125 3.36 20.50 8.93
C MET A 125 4.65 20.90 9.65
N THR A 126 4.54 21.57 10.81
CA THR A 126 5.71 21.96 11.63
C THR A 126 6.43 20.74 12.22
N LYS A 127 5.68 19.73 12.67
CA LYS A 127 6.24 18.49 13.19
C LYS A 127 6.94 17.69 12.10
N ASP A 128 6.36 17.64 10.91
CA ASP A 128 6.90 16.95 9.74
C ASP A 128 8.16 17.67 9.24
N ASP A 129 8.16 19.01 9.14
CA ASP A 129 9.36 19.78 8.80
C ASP A 129 10.48 19.54 9.82
N LYS A 130 10.17 19.54 11.12
CA LYS A 130 11.13 19.17 12.16
C LYS A 130 11.66 17.74 11.97
N GLY A 131 10.78 16.78 11.70
CA GLY A 131 11.13 15.38 11.44
C GLY A 131 12.03 15.22 10.22
N ILE A 132 11.70 15.89 9.11
CA ILE A 132 12.50 15.92 7.89
C ILE A 132 13.88 16.51 8.17
N ARG A 133 13.97 17.65 8.87
CA ARG A 133 15.27 18.25 9.23
C ARG A 133 16.11 17.32 10.09
N SER A 134 15.52 16.69 11.10
CA SER A 134 16.22 15.71 11.94
C SER A 134 16.69 14.49 11.15
N PHE A 135 15.86 13.99 10.24
CA PHE A 135 16.21 12.86 9.37
C PHE A 135 17.33 13.22 8.39
N LEU A 136 17.26 14.40 7.76
CA LEU A 136 18.29 14.88 6.84
C LEU A 136 19.62 15.10 7.57
N PHE A 137 19.60 15.68 8.77
CA PHE A 137 20.79 15.83 9.61
C PHE A 137 21.43 14.46 9.90
N TRP A 138 20.62 13.48 10.32
CA TRP A 138 21.09 12.12 10.57
C TRP A 138 21.71 11.48 9.31
N LEU A 139 21.09 11.69 8.14
CA LEU A 139 21.55 11.13 6.87
C LEU A 139 22.83 11.78 6.34
N GLN A 140 23.03 13.07 6.62
CA GLN A 140 24.27 13.80 6.32
C GLN A 140 25.44 13.28 7.16
N GLU A 141 25.23 13.05 8.46
CA GLU A 141 26.27 12.49 9.32
C GLU A 141 26.55 11.01 9.04
N ARG A 142 25.53 10.25 8.62
CA ARG A 142 25.59 8.80 8.44
C ARG A 142 25.09 8.40 7.07
N LYS A 143 25.85 8.72 6.02
CA LYS A 143 25.50 8.42 4.63
C LYS A 143 25.32 6.90 4.44
N PRO A 144 24.09 6.38 4.28
CA PRO A 144 23.86 4.94 4.14
C PRO A 144 24.04 4.46 2.68
N PHE A 145 24.14 5.40 1.75
CA PHE A 145 24.19 5.17 0.30
C PHE A 145 25.62 5.23 -0.25
N GLU A 146 26.50 4.42 0.33
CA GLU A 146 27.81 4.17 -0.27
C GLU A 146 27.66 3.19 -1.44
N ASN A 147 28.56 3.29 -2.43
CA ASN A 147 28.60 2.31 -3.51
C ASN A 147 29.01 0.95 -2.93
N ARG A 148 28.04 0.05 -2.84
CA ARG A 148 28.22 -1.32 -2.35
C ARG A 148 27.92 -2.29 -3.48
N THR A 149 28.64 -3.40 -3.49
CA THR A 149 28.42 -4.51 -4.43
C THR A 149 27.23 -5.38 -4.05
N SER A 150 26.86 -5.39 -2.77
CA SER A 150 25.76 -6.17 -2.21
C SER A 150 24.58 -5.30 -1.80
N LEU A 151 23.35 -5.82 -1.95
CA LEU A 151 22.15 -5.17 -1.45
C LEU A 151 22.13 -5.14 0.09
N LEU A 152 21.74 -4.01 0.67
CA LEU A 152 21.61 -3.83 2.12
C LEU A 152 20.20 -3.33 2.45
N SER A 153 19.53 -3.97 3.41
CA SER A 153 18.33 -3.43 4.03
C SER A 153 18.71 -2.37 5.06
N LEU A 154 18.27 -1.12 4.88
CA LEU A 154 18.58 -0.04 5.82
C LEU A 154 17.84 -0.16 7.15
N SER A 155 16.68 -0.82 7.18
CA SER A 155 15.87 -0.98 8.39
C SER A 155 16.38 -2.12 9.29
N THR A 156 16.79 -3.24 8.67
CA THR A 156 17.18 -4.46 9.38
C THR A 156 18.70 -4.66 9.44
N GLY A 157 19.45 -4.04 8.53
CA GLY A 157 20.89 -4.28 8.36
C GLY A 157 21.22 -5.56 7.58
N ILE A 158 20.22 -6.29 7.06
CA ILE A 158 20.43 -7.55 6.33
C ILE A 158 21.14 -7.26 5.00
N ILE A 159 22.24 -7.99 4.76
CA ILE A 159 22.94 -7.98 3.49
C ILE A 159 22.40 -9.12 2.62
N GLY A 160 21.98 -8.80 1.41
CA GLY A 160 21.48 -9.77 0.44
C GLY A 160 22.57 -10.74 0.01
N GLY A 161 22.26 -12.04 0.07
CA GLY A 161 23.14 -13.08 -0.44
C GLY A 161 23.22 -13.12 -1.97
N PRO A 162 24.03 -14.04 -2.54
CA PRO A 162 24.24 -14.14 -4.00
C PRO A 162 22.95 -14.49 -4.77
N THR A 163 21.95 -15.06 -4.10
CA THR A 163 20.66 -15.40 -4.70
C THR A 163 19.65 -14.25 -4.67
N THR A 164 19.91 -13.16 -3.94
CA THR A 164 18.95 -12.07 -3.76
C THR A 164 18.94 -11.17 -4.99
N ASN A 165 17.83 -11.15 -5.72
CA ASN A 165 17.69 -10.41 -6.97
C ASN A 165 16.51 -9.43 -6.99
N CYS A 166 16.03 -8.97 -5.82
CA CYS A 166 14.91 -8.04 -5.74
C CYS A 166 15.15 -6.69 -6.45
N HIS A 167 16.40 -6.27 -6.62
CA HIS A 167 16.75 -5.09 -7.43
C HIS A 167 16.41 -5.26 -8.92
N MET A 168 16.33 -6.50 -9.40
CA MET A 168 15.98 -6.85 -10.78
C MET A 168 14.46 -7.02 -10.98
N ALA A 169 13.63 -6.56 -10.04
CA ALA A 169 12.18 -6.79 -10.07
C ALA A 169 11.53 -6.29 -11.37
N VAL A 170 11.92 -5.12 -11.86
CA VAL A 170 11.38 -4.60 -13.13
C VAL A 170 11.75 -5.50 -14.30
N GLU A 171 13.02 -5.87 -14.43
CA GLU A 171 13.50 -6.69 -15.55
C GLU A 171 12.87 -8.09 -15.53
N MET A 172 12.85 -8.76 -14.37
CA MET A 172 12.24 -10.07 -14.23
C MET A 172 10.72 -10.03 -14.45
N GLY A 173 10.07 -8.95 -14.00
CA GLY A 173 8.66 -8.69 -14.23
C GLY A 173 8.33 -8.53 -15.71
N LEU A 174 9.13 -7.77 -16.45
CA LEU A 174 9.00 -7.58 -17.90
C LEU A 174 9.21 -8.91 -18.65
N LYS A 175 10.21 -9.70 -18.28
CA LYS A 175 10.42 -11.06 -18.83
C LYS A 175 9.23 -11.99 -18.56
N GLY A 176 8.58 -11.85 -17.40
CA GLY A 176 7.35 -12.57 -17.10
C GLY A 176 6.19 -12.12 -18.00
N MET A 177 6.05 -10.81 -18.22
CA MET A 177 5.00 -10.24 -19.06
C MET A 177 5.12 -10.66 -20.53
N THR A 178 6.34 -10.77 -21.09
CA THR A 178 6.50 -11.23 -22.49
C THR A 178 5.96 -12.63 -22.72
N THR A 179 5.93 -13.49 -21.68
CA THR A 179 5.34 -14.83 -21.79
C THR A 179 3.82 -14.84 -21.92
N MET A 180 3.16 -13.71 -21.67
CA MET A 180 1.70 -13.54 -21.77
C MET A 180 1.23 -13.08 -23.14
N ILE A 181 2.14 -12.61 -23.99
CA ILE A 181 1.80 -12.12 -25.32
C ILE A 181 1.13 -13.26 -26.12
N ASP A 182 0.04 -12.93 -26.80
CA ASP A 182 -0.77 -13.85 -27.62
C ASP A 182 -1.34 -15.06 -26.87
N LYS A 183 -1.57 -14.94 -25.56
CA LYS A 183 -2.21 -15.97 -24.74
C LYS A 183 -3.48 -15.49 -24.08
N ASP A 184 -4.48 -16.37 -24.07
CA ASP A 184 -5.67 -16.19 -23.26
C ASP A 184 -5.31 -16.11 -21.79
N ALA A 185 -6.00 -15.24 -21.06
CA ALA A 185 -5.86 -15.02 -19.63
C ALA A 185 -5.86 -16.32 -18.80
N ASP A 186 -6.64 -17.33 -19.20
CA ASP A 186 -6.76 -18.61 -18.47
C ASP A 186 -5.63 -19.59 -18.78
N LYS A 187 -4.93 -19.39 -19.89
CA LYS A 187 -3.83 -20.24 -20.35
C LYS A 187 -2.46 -19.66 -20.02
N VAL A 188 -2.38 -18.50 -19.36
CA VAL A 188 -1.11 -17.90 -18.95
C VAL A 188 -0.48 -18.74 -17.83
N PRO A 189 0.71 -19.34 -18.07
CA PRO A 189 1.40 -20.08 -17.02
C PRO A 189 2.14 -19.10 -16.10
N PHE A 190 1.73 -19.02 -14.84
CA PHE A 190 2.48 -18.25 -13.84
C PHE A 190 3.67 -19.05 -13.33
N SER A 191 4.86 -18.68 -13.82
CA SER A 191 6.11 -19.31 -13.41
C SER A 191 6.71 -18.63 -12.18
N LYS A 192 7.19 -19.44 -11.23
CA LYS A 192 8.00 -18.98 -10.09
C LYS A 192 9.39 -18.50 -10.51
N VAL A 193 9.84 -18.80 -11.73
CA VAL A 193 11.15 -18.39 -12.25
C VAL A 193 11.29 -16.87 -12.34
N PHE A 194 10.18 -16.17 -12.66
CA PHE A 194 10.17 -14.71 -12.75
C PHE A 194 9.98 -14.02 -11.40
N LYS A 195 9.69 -14.77 -10.33
CA LYS A 195 9.53 -14.23 -9.00
C LYS A 195 10.90 -13.89 -8.42
N VAL A 196 11.09 -12.64 -8.02
CA VAL A 196 12.34 -12.22 -7.37
C VAL A 196 12.41 -12.70 -5.92
N LYS A 197 13.62 -13.00 -5.47
CA LYS A 197 13.96 -13.32 -4.09
C LYS A 197 14.23 -12.01 -3.34
N THR A 198 13.43 -11.78 -2.30
CA THR A 198 13.51 -10.59 -1.45
C THR A 198 14.65 -10.71 -0.44
N LEU A 199 15.04 -9.58 0.16
CA LEU A 199 15.98 -9.56 1.29
C LEU A 199 15.44 -10.33 2.50
N ALA A 200 14.12 -10.33 2.72
CA ALA A 200 13.48 -11.12 3.79
C ALA A 200 13.57 -12.64 3.59
N ALA A 201 13.86 -13.10 2.36
CA ALA A 201 14.13 -14.50 2.10
C ALA A 201 15.60 -14.87 2.34
N ALA A 202 16.47 -13.89 2.61
CA ALA A 202 17.81 -14.17 3.10
C ALA A 202 17.70 -14.82 4.49
N LYS A 203 18.60 -15.76 4.79
CA LYS A 203 18.62 -16.38 6.11
C LYS A 203 19.19 -15.38 7.10
N ASP A 204 18.38 -14.99 8.08
CA ASP A 204 18.80 -14.13 9.18
C ASP A 204 19.44 -15.00 10.26
N GLY A 205 20.74 -15.27 10.11
CA GLY A 205 21.48 -16.05 11.08
C GLY A 205 22.97 -16.07 10.82
N MET A 206 23.71 -16.62 11.78
CA MET A 206 25.17 -16.71 11.75
C MET A 206 25.63 -18.12 12.10
N HIS A 207 26.76 -18.52 11.53
CA HIS A 207 27.43 -19.74 11.93
C HIS A 207 28.27 -19.48 13.19
N ILE A 208 28.08 -20.33 14.20
CA ILE A 208 28.86 -20.35 15.44
C ILE A 208 29.45 -21.76 15.57
N GLY A 209 30.73 -21.90 15.18
CA GLY A 209 31.30 -23.24 14.95
C GLY A 209 30.58 -23.92 13.78
N ASP A 210 30.10 -25.14 14.01
CA ASP A 210 29.32 -25.92 13.02
C ASP A 210 27.81 -25.61 13.05
N ASP A 211 27.32 -24.91 14.08
CA ASP A 211 25.89 -24.65 14.28
C ASP A 211 25.46 -23.36 13.57
N PHE A 212 24.32 -23.41 12.87
CA PHE A 212 23.65 -22.21 12.35
C PHE A 212 22.63 -21.71 13.36
N VAL A 213 22.82 -20.49 13.88
CA VAL A 213 21.91 -19.86 14.83
C VAL A 213 21.16 -18.71 14.15
N SER A 214 19.82 -18.76 14.21
CA SER A 214 18.97 -17.67 13.71
C SER A 214 19.14 -16.43 14.59
N VAL A 215 19.23 -15.26 13.96
CA VAL A 215 19.39 -13.97 14.61
C VAL A 215 18.13 -13.15 14.37
N ASP A 216 17.44 -12.75 15.44
CA ASP A 216 16.35 -11.80 15.35
C ASP A 216 16.92 -10.39 15.13
N THR A 217 16.74 -9.90 13.92
CA THR A 217 17.15 -8.54 13.57
C THR A 217 16.31 -7.48 14.28
N PHE A 218 15.23 -7.75 15.02
CA PHE A 218 14.55 -6.69 15.79
C PHE A 218 15.12 -6.50 17.19
N LEU A 219 15.87 -7.47 17.71
CA LEU A 219 16.50 -7.39 19.03
C LEU A 219 17.87 -6.72 18.93
N LEU A 220 18.03 -5.54 19.55
CA LEU A 220 19.28 -4.77 19.51
C LEU A 220 20.48 -5.60 19.97
N ILE A 221 20.34 -6.39 21.04
CA ILE A 221 21.42 -7.20 21.58
C ILE A 221 21.82 -8.31 20.59
N GLN A 222 20.85 -8.91 19.90
CA GLN A 222 21.13 -9.90 18.87
C GLN A 222 21.76 -9.25 17.62
N ARG A 223 21.38 -8.02 17.23
CA ARG A 223 22.12 -7.27 16.19
C ARG A 223 23.58 -7.03 16.57
N ILE A 224 23.84 -6.67 17.82
CA ILE A 224 25.21 -6.41 18.31
C ILE A 224 26.06 -7.69 18.25
N SER A 225 25.44 -8.87 18.35
CA SER A 225 26.16 -10.15 18.24
C SER A 225 26.94 -10.29 16.92
N ALA A 226 26.48 -9.64 15.84
CA ALA A 226 27.18 -9.63 14.55
C ALA A 226 28.55 -8.92 14.61
N PHE A 227 28.77 -8.02 15.58
CA PHE A 227 30.06 -7.36 15.79
C PHE A 227 31.08 -8.24 16.54
N PHE A 228 30.64 -9.29 17.24
CA PHE A 228 31.54 -10.23 17.94
C PHE A 228 32.09 -11.32 17.01
N HIS A 229 32.17 -11.06 15.70
CA HIS A 229 32.62 -12.02 14.70
C HIS A 229 33.98 -12.63 15.08
N GLY A 230 34.04 -13.96 15.17
CA GLY A 230 35.23 -14.72 15.57
C GLY A 230 35.36 -15.04 17.07
N ASN A 231 34.48 -14.54 17.95
CA ASN A 231 34.48 -14.88 19.39
C ASN A 231 33.22 -15.65 19.80
N GLU A 232 33.23 -16.96 19.59
CA GLU A 232 32.12 -17.87 19.84
C GLU A 232 31.48 -17.73 21.24
N LYS A 233 32.29 -17.57 22.29
CA LYS A 233 31.77 -17.45 23.67
C LYS A 233 30.96 -16.17 23.88
N LEU A 234 31.44 -15.04 23.35
CA LEU A 234 30.73 -13.76 23.47
C LEU A 234 29.47 -13.75 22.60
N THR A 235 29.53 -14.32 21.40
CA THR A 235 28.38 -14.41 20.50
C THR A 235 27.26 -15.27 21.09
N ARG A 236 27.57 -16.46 21.63
CA ARG A 236 26.58 -17.31 22.33
C ARG A 236 25.95 -16.60 23.53
N LYS A 237 26.77 -15.88 24.31
CA LYS A 237 26.29 -15.10 25.45
C LYS A 237 25.36 -13.97 25.00
N ALA A 238 25.71 -13.23 23.94
CA ALA A 238 24.90 -12.17 23.38
C ALA A 238 23.53 -12.68 22.90
N LEU A 239 23.49 -13.84 22.23
CA LEU A 239 22.25 -14.45 21.73
C LEU A 239 21.34 -15.00 22.84
N SER A 240 21.91 -15.34 24.00
CA SER A 240 21.13 -15.81 25.15
C SER A 240 20.35 -14.71 25.88
N PHE A 241 20.67 -13.43 25.63
CA PHE A 241 19.96 -12.32 26.24
C PHE A 241 18.64 -12.05 25.52
N VAL A 242 17.54 -12.35 26.20
CA VAL A 242 16.20 -11.87 25.83
C VAL A 242 15.98 -10.54 26.55
N THR A 243 15.60 -9.50 25.81
CA THR A 243 15.17 -8.24 26.43
C THR A 243 13.86 -8.49 27.16
N VAL A 244 13.92 -8.68 28.47
CA VAL A 244 12.73 -8.70 29.33
C VAL A 244 12.19 -7.27 29.37
N SER A 245 10.93 -7.07 29.02
CA SER A 245 10.25 -5.78 29.18
C SER A 245 10.38 -5.36 30.64
N TYR A 246 10.99 -4.20 30.89
CA TYR A 246 11.00 -3.60 32.22
C TYR A 246 9.56 -3.47 32.70
N LYS A 247 9.17 -4.28 33.69
CA LYS A 247 7.96 -4.02 34.46
C LYS A 247 8.24 -2.75 35.25
N PHE A 248 7.62 -1.64 34.85
CA PHE A 248 7.48 -0.49 35.73
C PHE A 248 6.72 -1.00 36.97
N ILE A 249 7.42 -1.01 38.10
CA ILE A 249 6.80 -1.09 39.44
C ILE A 249 6.33 0.32 39.78
#